data_AF-A0A9D6SL89-F1
#
_entry.id   AF-A0A9D6SL89-F1
#
_cell.length_a   1.000
_cell.length_b   1.000
_cell.length_c   1.000
_cell.angle_alpha   90.00
_cell.angle_beta   90.00
_cell.angle_gamma   90.00
#
_symmetry.space_group_name_H-M   'P 1'
#
loop_
_entity.id
_entity.type
_entity.pdbx_description
1 polymer ?
#
loop_
_entity_poly.entity_id
_entity_poly.type
_entity_poly.pdbx_seq_one_letter_code
_entity_poly.pdbx_strand_id
1 'polypeptide(L)' 'MMMSQYPTIKFIVERGDILAIVIAVLPLCGAVALVVLFAWHWLVLVAGIAGSLVLLLLMRSYVELVRVIADMLLPK' A
#
# COMPACT_ATOMS: atom_id res chain seq x y z
N MET A 1 -19.76 -22.16 -11.22
CA MET A 1 -19.58 -20.78 -11.73
C MET A 1 -19.33 -19.77 -10.59
N MET A 2 -18.61 -20.14 -9.52
CA MET A 2 -18.40 -19.28 -8.33
C MET A 2 -17.17 -18.35 -8.42
N MET A 3 -16.38 -18.40 -9.50
CA MET A 3 -15.20 -17.53 -9.69
C MET A 3 -15.52 -16.03 -9.77
N SER A 4 -16.80 -15.65 -9.84
CA SER A 4 -17.25 -14.26 -9.94
C SER A 4 -17.52 -13.56 -8.61
N GLN A 5 -17.34 -14.25 -7.47
CA GLN A 5 -17.87 -13.74 -6.19
C GLN A 5 -16.95 -12.74 -5.47
N TYR A 6 -15.64 -12.73 -5.74
CA TYR A 6 -14.68 -11.81 -5.09
C TYR A 6 -13.53 -11.33 -6.02
N PRO A 7 -13.83 -10.59 -7.09
CA PRO A 7 -12.81 -10.11 -8.03
C PRO A 7 -11.77 -9.20 -7.36
N THR A 8 -12.20 -8.39 -6.39
CA THR A 8 -11.32 -7.48 -5.64
C THR A 8 -10.32 -8.24 -4.77
N ILE A 9 -10.75 -9.32 -4.10
CA ILE A 9 -9.87 -10.13 -3.26
C ILE A 9 -8.84 -10.84 -4.15
N LYS A 10 -9.25 -11.40 -5.29
CA LYS A 10 -8.32 -12.03 -6.24
C LYS A 10 -7.25 -11.04 -6.72
N PHE A 11 -7.65 -9.81 -7.02
CA PHE A 11 -6.73 -8.75 -7.42
C PHE A 11 -5.75 -8.38 -6.31
N ILE A 12 -6.20 -8.28 -5.05
CA ILE A 12 -5.34 -8.01 -3.90
C ILE A 12 -4.39 -9.19 -3.62
N VAL A 13 -4.84 -10.43 -3.77
CA VAL A 13 -3.98 -11.61 -3.59
C VAL A 13 -2.87 -11.64 -4.65
N GLU A 14 -3.22 -11.45 -5.93
CA GLU A 14 -2.27 -11.48 -7.05
C GLU A 14 -1.35 -10.25 -7.10
N ARG A 15 -1.84 -9.04 -6.77
CA ARG A 15 -1.11 -7.77 -6.98
C ARG A 15 -1.00 -6.87 -5.76
N GLY A 16 -1.39 -7.33 -4.58
CA GLY A 16 -1.42 -6.52 -3.35
C GLY A 16 -0.08 -5.88 -2.98
N ASP A 17 1.04 -6.58 -3.19
CA ASP A 17 2.38 -6.02 -2.97
C ASP A 17 2.65 -4.82 -3.89
N ILE A 18 2.26 -4.89 -5.16
CA ILE A 18 2.45 -3.79 -6.12
C ILE A 18 1.57 -2.60 -5.71
N LEU A 19 0.32 -2.84 -5.30
CA LEU A 19 -0.57 -1.79 -4.80
C LEU A 19 -0.01 -1.13 -3.54
N ALA A 20 0.51 -1.91 -2.60
CA ALA A 20 1.11 -1.38 -1.37
C ALA A 20 2.29 -0.45 -1.68
N ILE A 21 3.15 -0.84 -2.63
CA ILE A 21 4.27 -0.01 -3.07
C ILE A 21 3.78 1.28 -3.76
N VAL A 22 2.83 1.19 -4.69
CA VAL A 22 2.28 2.36 -5.39
C VAL A 22 1.65 3.35 -4.41
N ILE A 23 0.88 2.85 -3.44
CA ILE A 23 0.24 3.67 -2.40
C ILE A 23 1.28 4.29 -1.47
N ALA A 24 2.34 3.57 -1.13
CA ALA A 24 3.41 4.10 -0.29
C ALA A 24 4.27 5.16 -0.99
N VAL A 25 4.43 5.09 -2.31
CA VAL A 25 5.22 6.06 -3.07
C VAL A 25 4.51 7.41 -3.19
N LEU A 26 3.18 7.45 -3.20
CA LEU A 26 2.37 8.67 -3.25
C LEU A 26 2.74 9.72 -2.18
N PRO A 27 2.76 9.41 -0.87
CA PRO A 27 3.16 10.36 0.16
C PRO A 27 4.64 10.76 0.06
N LEU A 28 5.50 9.89 -0.47
CA LEU A 28 6.91 10.22 -0.71
C LEU A 28 7.03 11.28 -1.82
N CYS A 29 6.34 11.08 -2.94
CA CYS A 29 6.25 12.06 -4.03
C CYS A 29 5.60 13.37 -3.56
N GLY A 30 4.55 13.29 -2.73
CA GLY A 30 3.91 14.45 -2.13
C GLY A 30 4.86 15.25 -1.25
N ALA A 31 5.62 14.59 -0.38
CA ALA A 31 6.62 15.25 0.47
C ALA A 31 7.75 15.90 -0.34
N VAL A 32 8.22 15.25 -1.41
CA VAL A 32 9.22 15.83 -2.32
C VAL A 32 8.65 17.05 -3.04
N ALA A 33 7.44 16.95 -3.60
CA ALA A 33 6.78 18.07 -4.29
C ALA A 33 6.56 19.26 -3.35
N LEU A 34 6.16 19.00 -2.11
CA LEU A 34 5.99 20.01 -1.07
C LEU A 34 7.30 20.74 -0.72
N VAL A 35 8.41 20.02 -0.56
CA VAL A 35 9.71 20.63 -0.28
C VAL A 35 10.21 21.43 -1.49
N VAL A 36 10.08 20.90 -2.71
CA VAL A 36 10.61 21.53 -3.93
C VAL A 36 9.77 22.73 -4.37
N LEU A 37 8.44 22.65 -4.31
CA LEU A 37 7.54 23.70 -4.82
C LEU A 37 7.23 24.79 -3.78
N PHE A 38 7.20 24.45 -2.49
CA PHE A 38 6.84 25.38 -1.42
C PHE A 38 8.03 25.77 -0.52
N ALA A 39 9.24 25.33 -0.86
CA ALA A 39 10.46 25.54 -0.06
C ALA A 39 10.28 25.15 1.42
N TRP A 40 9.48 24.10 1.66
CA TRP A 40 9.11 23.71 3.01
C TRP A 40 10.31 23.06 3.74
N HIS A 41 10.27 23.10 5.08
CA HIS A 41 11.39 22.66 5.90
C HIS A 41 11.75 21.19 5.64
N TRP A 42 13.03 20.83 5.70
CA TRP A 42 13.54 19.47 5.46
C TRP A 42 12.90 18.39 6.36
N LEU A 43 12.28 18.80 7.47
CA LEU A 43 11.51 17.93 8.36
C LEU A 43 10.28 17.32 7.65
N VAL A 44 9.70 18.00 6.66
CA VAL A 44 8.59 17.48 5.84
C VAL A 44 9.05 16.29 5.01
N LEU A 45 10.29 16.30 4.53
CA LEU A 45 10.90 15.18 3.81
C LEU A 45 11.08 13.97 4.71
N VAL A 46 11.60 14.17 5.93
CA VAL A 46 11.77 13.11 6.93
C VAL A 46 10.41 12.53 7.34
N ALA A 47 9.41 13.38 7.59
CA ALA A 47 8.05 12.95 7.90
C ALA A 47 7.41 12.19 6.73
N GLY A 48 7.66 12.63 5.49
CA GLY A 48 7.20 11.95 4.28
C GLY A 48 7.81 10.57 4.08
N ILE A 49 9.12 10.42 4.30
CA ILE A 49 9.83 9.14 4.25
C ILE A 49 9.32 8.21 5.36
N ALA A 50 9.26 8.69 6.60
CA ALA A 50 8.77 7.91 7.73
C ALA A 50 7.30 7.49 7.52
N GLY A 51 6.45 8.42 7.09
CA GLY A 51 5.04 8.15 6.79
C GLY A 51 4.85 7.17 5.65
N SER A 52 5.63 7.27 4.58
CA SER A 52 5.64 6.33 3.45
C SER A 52 6.02 4.91 3.89
N LEU A 53 7.08 4.78 4.70
CA LEU A 53 7.52 3.50 5.27
C LEU A 53 6.44 2.86 6.16
N VAL A 54 5.85 3.65 7.06
CA VAL A 54 4.76 3.18 7.93
C VAL A 54 3.56 2.73 7.10
N LEU A 55 3.16 3.53 6.11
CA LEU A 55 2.04 3.19 5.23
C LEU A 55 2.31 1.93 4.41
N LEU A 56 3.54 1.75 3.92
CA LEU A 56 3.96 0.54 3.22
C LEU A 56 3.82 -0.70 4.10
N LEU A 57 4.31 -0.64 5.34
CA LEU A 57 4.19 -1.74 6.31
C LEU A 57 2.72 -2.03 6.62
N LEU A 58 1.90 -1.01 6.80
CA LEU A 58 0.49 -1.16 7.10
C LEU A 58 -0.28 -1.81 5.94
N MET A 59 -0.01 -1.36 4.71
CA MET A 59 -0.60 -1.95 3.51
C MET A 59 -0.11 -3.37 3.26
N ARG A 60 1.17 -3.67 3.49
CA ARG A 60 1.68 -5.04 3.41
C ARG A 60 1.00 -5.96 4.41
N SER A 61 0.90 -5.52 5.66
CA SER A 61 0.20 -6.27 6.71
C SER A 61 -1.26 -6.53 6.34
N TYR A 62 -1.95 -5.55 5.77
CA TYR A 62 -3.31 -5.71 5.26
C TYR A 62 -3.40 -6.75 4.13
N VAL A 63 -2.51 -6.66 3.13
CA VAL A 63 -2.47 -7.62 2.00
C VAL A 63 -2.20 -9.05 2.50
N GLU A 64 -1.28 -9.22 3.45
CA GLU A 64 -1.01 -10.51 4.08
C GLU A 64 -2.24 -11.05 4.80
N LEU A 65 -2.93 -10.23 5.60
CA LEU A 65 -4.17 -10.64 6.26
C LEU A 65 -5.24 -11.06 5.24
N VAL A 66 -5.41 -10.31 4.14
CA VAL A 66 -6.35 -10.65 3.09
C VAL A 66 -5.97 -11.97 2.41
N ARG A 67 -4.68 -12.22 2.16
CA ARG A 67 -4.19 -13.50 1.62
C ARG A 67 -4.46 -14.66 2.58
N VAL A 68 -4.17 -14.49 3.87
CA VAL A 68 -4.45 -15.51 4.90
C VAL A 68 -5.94 -15.82 4.98
N ILE A 69 -6.81 -14.81 4.98
CA ILE A 69 -8.26 -15.00 4.99
C ILE A 69 -8.73 -15.68 3.69
N ALA A 70 -8.18 -15.28 2.54
CA ALA A 70 -8.51 -15.91 1.26
C ALA A 70 -8.09 -17.38 1.23
N ASP A 71 -6.91 -17.73 1.75
CA ASP A 71 -6.44 -19.10 1.88
C ASP A 71 -7.29 -19.92 2.85
N MET A 72 -7.79 -19.31 3.95
CA MET A 72 -8.70 -19.97 4.89
C MET A 72 -10.12 -20.17 4.32
N LEU A 73 -10.64 -19.23 3.52
CA LEU A 73 -11.99 -19.30 2.95
C LEU A 73 -12.07 -20.12 1.65
N LEU A 74 -10.99 -20.17 0.89
CA LEU A 74 -10.87 -20.92 -0.37
C LEU A 74 -9.67 -21.88 -0.27
N PRO A 75 -9.75 -22.89 0.62
CA PRO A 75 -8.72 -23.91 0.72
C PRO A 75 -8.62 -24.64 -0.62
N LYS A 76 -7.40 -24.77 -1.14
CA LYS A 76 -7.12 -25.58 -2.33
C LYS A 76 -7.35 -27.06 -2.05
#